data_AF-A0A5J4PN73-F1
#
_entry.id   AF-A0A5J4PN73-F1
#
_cell.length_a   1.000
_cell.length_b   1.000
_cell.length_c   1.000
_cell.angle_alpha   90.00
_cell.angle_beta   90.00
_cell.angle_gamma   90.00
#
_symmetry.space_group_name_H-M   'P 1'
#
loop_
_entity.id
_entity.type
_entity.pdbx_description
1 polymer ?
#
loop_
_entity_poly.entity_id
_entity_poly.type
_entity_poly.pdbx_seq_one_letter_code
_entity_poly.pdbx_strand_id
1 'polypeptide(L)'
;MERIIKVGLVQQANTSVIETNLKNIARNIKDCVQRGAQFVALQELHNSLYFCQTENTALFDLAESIPGPSTDFYSALAATHQIVLITSLFEKRAAGLYHNTAVVFDRDGSIAGKYRKMHIPDDPAYYEKFYFTPGDMGFEPIQTSLGKLGVLICWDQWYPEAARLMALKGAEVLIYPTAIGWESSDTDDEKSCQLNAWIISQQAHAVANGLPVISVNRVGHEPDPSGQTNGILF
;
A
#
# COMPACT_ATOMS: atom_id res chain seq x y z
N MET A 1 2.28 20.75 24.01
CA MET A 1 3.07 19.52 24.09
C MET A 1 3.26 19.00 22.68
N GLU A 2 4.49 18.68 22.28
CA GLU A 2 4.76 18.06 20.98
C GLU A 2 4.28 16.61 20.99
N ARG A 3 3.61 16.18 19.91
CA ARG A 3 3.15 14.80 19.72
C ARG A 3 4.14 14.07 18.81
N ILE A 4 5.06 13.30 19.39
CA ILE A 4 6.04 12.48 18.65
C ILE A 4 5.44 11.09 18.43
N ILE A 5 5.43 10.63 17.17
CA ILE A 5 4.93 9.31 16.77
C ILE A 5 6.08 8.52 16.16
N LYS A 6 6.36 7.32 16.69
CA LYS A 6 7.35 6.42 16.09
C LYS A 6 6.70 5.54 15.04
N VAL A 7 7.19 5.61 13.81
CA VAL A 7 6.67 4.87 12.66
C VAL A 7 7.58 3.68 12.33
N GLY A 8 6.99 2.51 12.05
CA GLY A 8 7.65 1.36 11.47
C GLY A 8 7.18 1.12 10.03
N LEU A 9 8.10 0.85 9.12
CA LEU A 9 7.79 0.52 7.72
C LEU A 9 8.24 -0.92 7.47
N VAL A 10 7.31 -1.76 7.02
CA VAL A 10 7.62 -3.14 6.66
C VAL A 10 7.83 -3.22 5.16
N GLN A 11 9.10 -3.21 4.77
CA GLN A 11 9.55 -3.40 3.40
C GLN A 11 10.09 -4.83 3.26
N GLN A 12 9.44 -5.67 2.46
CA GLN A 12 9.81 -7.07 2.30
C GLN A 12 9.54 -7.62 0.89
N ALA A 13 10.26 -8.68 0.55
CA ALA A 13 9.94 -9.52 -0.59
C ALA A 13 8.81 -10.48 -0.24
N ASN A 14 7.98 -10.79 -1.23
CA ASN A 14 6.91 -11.75 -1.11
C ASN A 14 7.19 -13.03 -1.89
N THR A 15 6.44 -14.06 -1.55
CA THR A 15 6.46 -15.37 -2.19
C THR A 15 5.09 -15.67 -2.77
N SER A 16 4.99 -16.71 -3.60
CA SER A 16 3.71 -17.21 -4.09
C SER A 16 2.84 -17.86 -3.01
N VAL A 17 3.37 -18.10 -1.81
CA VAL A 17 2.65 -18.74 -0.70
C VAL A 17 2.15 -17.67 0.28
N ILE A 18 0.85 -17.39 0.24
CA ILE A 18 0.19 -16.37 1.08
C ILE A 18 0.50 -16.58 2.56
N GLU A 19 0.42 -17.82 3.06
CA GLU A 19 0.69 -18.12 4.47
C GLU A 19 2.12 -17.73 4.90
N THR A 20 3.11 -17.91 4.01
CA THR A 20 4.49 -17.50 4.25
C THR A 20 4.59 -15.98 4.34
N ASN A 21 3.89 -15.25 3.45
CA ASN A 21 3.86 -13.79 3.47
C ASN A 21 3.24 -13.28 4.77
N LEU A 22 2.08 -13.82 5.19
CA LEU A 22 1.42 -13.46 6.44
C LEU A 22 2.31 -13.70 7.67
N LYS A 23 3.01 -14.84 7.73
CA LYS A 23 3.98 -15.14 8.80
C LYS A 23 5.14 -14.14 8.82
N ASN A 24 5.68 -13.78 7.66
CA ASN A 24 6.77 -12.81 7.56
C ASN A 24 6.29 -11.41 7.99
N ILE A 25 5.10 -10.99 7.54
CA ILE A 25 4.49 -9.71 7.93
C ILE A 25 4.29 -9.63 9.44
N ALA A 26 3.67 -10.65 10.06
CA ALA A 26 3.48 -10.68 11.51
C ALA A 26 4.82 -10.58 12.27
N ARG A 27 5.86 -11.28 11.80
CA ARG A 27 7.21 -11.20 12.38
C ARG A 27 7.79 -9.80 12.26
N ASN A 28 7.68 -9.17 11.09
CA ASN A 28 8.25 -7.85 10.82
C ASN A 28 7.50 -6.72 11.54
N ILE A 29 6.16 -6.82 11.65
CA ILE A 29 5.35 -5.94 12.51
C ILE A 29 5.84 -6.05 13.96
N LYS A 30 6.03 -7.27 14.47
CA LYS A 30 6.52 -7.49 15.83
C LYS A 30 7.90 -6.87 16.05
N ASP A 31 8.83 -6.96 15.09
CA ASP A 31 10.14 -6.30 15.18
C ASP A 31 10.02 -4.77 15.23
N CYS A 32 9.16 -4.17 14.40
CA CYS A 32 8.84 -2.74 14.48
C CYS A 32 8.31 -2.34 15.87
N VAL A 33 7.38 -3.13 16.42
CA VAL A 33 6.80 -2.91 17.75
C VAL A 33 7.85 -3.04 18.85
N GLN A 34 8.76 -4.03 18.77
CA GLN A 34 9.87 -4.19 19.71
C GLN A 34 10.84 -2.99 19.69
N ARG A 35 10.94 -2.31 18.55
CA ARG A 35 11.68 -1.05 18.41
C ARG A 35 10.85 0.17 18.82
N GLY A 36 9.62 0.00 19.29
CA GLY A 36 8.74 1.05 19.82
C GLY A 36 7.86 1.75 18.78
N ALA A 37 7.65 1.15 17.61
CA ALA A 37 6.70 1.69 16.62
C ALA A 37 5.29 1.72 17.21
N GLN A 38 4.60 2.84 17.02
CA GLN A 38 3.20 3.05 17.41
C GLN A 38 2.26 3.02 16.19
N PHE A 39 2.82 3.31 15.02
CA PHE A 39 2.18 3.24 13.72
C PHE A 39 3.04 2.36 12.81
N VAL A 40 2.44 1.37 12.15
CA VAL A 40 3.11 0.52 11.17
C VAL A 40 2.40 0.59 9.83
N ALA A 41 3.16 0.76 8.74
CA ALA A 41 2.66 0.74 7.38
C ALA A 41 3.25 -0.45 6.61
N LEU A 42 2.39 -1.18 5.90
CA LEU A 42 2.76 -2.25 4.97
C LEU A 42 2.76 -1.75 3.52
N GLN A 43 3.53 -2.42 2.66
CA GLN A 43 3.53 -2.20 1.21
C GLN A 43 2.19 -2.59 0.54
N GLU A 44 2.02 -2.19 -0.72
CA GLU A 44 0.84 -2.48 -1.53
C GLU A 44 0.68 -3.99 -1.81
N LEU A 45 -0.59 -4.48 -1.77
CA LEU A 45 -0.98 -5.86 -2.09
C LEU A 45 -0.07 -6.93 -1.43
N HIS A 46 0.20 -6.74 -0.14
CA HIS A 46 1.28 -7.44 0.58
C HIS A 46 0.99 -8.91 0.91
N ASN A 47 -0.22 -9.42 0.67
CA ASN A 47 -0.55 -10.82 0.93
C ASN A 47 0.03 -11.79 -0.10
N SER A 48 0.32 -11.32 -1.32
CA SER A 48 0.76 -12.15 -2.44
C SER A 48 1.92 -11.51 -3.20
N LEU A 49 2.38 -12.20 -4.24
CA LEU A 49 3.11 -11.55 -5.33
C LEU A 49 2.25 -10.47 -5.97
N TYR A 50 2.89 -9.53 -6.65
CA TYR A 50 2.26 -8.52 -7.48
C TYR A 50 1.72 -9.18 -8.76
N PHE A 51 0.46 -9.60 -8.67
CA PHE A 51 -0.20 -10.41 -9.69
C PHE A 51 -0.66 -9.61 -10.92
N CYS A 52 -0.57 -8.28 -10.87
CA CYS A 52 -0.99 -7.39 -11.95
C CYS A 52 0.00 -7.31 -13.13
N GLN A 53 1.07 -8.12 -13.11
CA GLN A 53 1.99 -8.30 -14.26
C GLN A 53 1.31 -8.90 -15.49
N THR A 54 0.16 -9.55 -15.32
CA THR A 54 -0.61 -10.18 -16.42
C THR A 54 -2.09 -9.96 -16.22
N GLU A 55 -2.87 -10.06 -17.29
CA GLU A 55 -4.34 -10.10 -17.23
C GLU A 55 -4.81 -11.56 -17.15
N ASN A 56 -5.29 -11.99 -15.98
CA ASN A 56 -5.73 -13.37 -15.75
C ASN A 56 -6.94 -13.42 -14.82
N THR A 57 -8.06 -13.92 -15.34
CA THR A 57 -9.32 -14.02 -14.61
C THR A 57 -9.25 -14.93 -13.37
N ALA A 58 -8.33 -15.90 -13.33
CA ALA A 58 -8.15 -16.76 -12.15
C ALA A 58 -7.61 -15.99 -10.94
N LEU A 59 -6.92 -14.87 -11.15
CA LEU A 59 -6.35 -14.08 -10.06
C LEU A 59 -7.42 -13.30 -9.27
N PHE A 60 -8.65 -13.17 -9.77
CA PHE A 60 -9.77 -12.61 -8.98
C PHE A 60 -10.13 -13.48 -7.76
N ASP A 61 -9.71 -14.74 -7.71
CA ASP A 61 -9.89 -15.61 -6.54
C ASP A 61 -9.00 -15.21 -5.35
N LEU A 62 -8.01 -14.33 -5.57
CA LEU A 62 -7.22 -13.70 -4.50
C LEU A 62 -8.01 -12.63 -3.74
N ALA A 63 -9.12 -12.13 -4.31
CA ALA A 63 -9.88 -11.05 -3.72
C ALA A 63 -10.81 -11.54 -2.60
N GLU A 64 -10.93 -10.75 -1.55
CA GLU A 64 -11.75 -11.05 -0.36
C GLU A 64 -12.66 -9.88 0.01
N SER A 65 -13.73 -10.15 0.77
CA SER A 65 -14.56 -9.08 1.31
C SER A 65 -13.82 -8.25 2.36
N ILE A 66 -14.23 -7.00 2.54
CA ILE A 66 -13.77 -6.15 3.64
C ILE A 66 -15.01 -5.70 4.44
N PRO A 67 -15.22 -6.20 5.68
CA PRO A 67 -14.34 -7.12 6.43
C PRO A 67 -14.32 -8.55 5.87
N GLY A 68 -13.23 -9.27 6.17
CA GLY A 68 -12.95 -10.65 5.73
C GLY A 68 -11.69 -11.22 6.38
N PRO A 69 -11.19 -12.38 5.89
CA PRO A 69 -10.12 -13.14 6.53
C PRO A 69 -8.84 -12.34 6.81
N SER A 70 -8.33 -11.55 5.85
CA SER A 70 -7.13 -10.77 6.12
C SER A 70 -7.41 -9.62 7.09
N THR A 71 -8.58 -8.98 7.03
CA THR A 71 -8.89 -7.94 8.01
C THR A 71 -9.02 -8.48 9.43
N ASP A 72 -9.52 -9.71 9.61
CA ASP A 72 -9.57 -10.36 10.93
C ASP A 72 -8.15 -10.62 11.47
N PHE A 73 -7.24 -11.09 10.59
CA PHE A 73 -5.84 -11.30 10.92
C PHE A 73 -5.13 -9.99 11.33
N TYR A 74 -5.31 -8.93 10.54
CA TYR A 74 -4.66 -7.64 10.81
C TYR A 74 -5.28 -6.89 11.97
N SER A 75 -6.60 -7.00 12.16
CA SER A 75 -7.29 -6.50 13.35
C SER A 75 -6.69 -7.12 14.62
N ALA A 76 -6.52 -8.45 14.65
CA ALA A 76 -5.93 -9.14 15.79
C ALA A 76 -4.48 -8.71 16.06
N LEU A 77 -3.67 -8.52 15.01
CA LEU A 77 -2.29 -8.01 15.15
C LEU A 77 -2.25 -6.58 15.70
N ALA A 78 -3.08 -5.68 15.18
CA ALA A 78 -3.16 -4.30 15.64
C ALA A 78 -3.56 -4.23 17.12
N ALA A 79 -4.59 -4.97 17.53
CA ALA A 79 -5.04 -5.07 18.92
C ALA A 79 -3.97 -5.66 19.85
N THR A 80 -3.35 -6.78 19.44
CA THR A 80 -2.34 -7.49 20.23
C THR A 80 -1.11 -6.61 20.49
N HIS A 81 -0.72 -5.81 19.50
CA HIS A 81 0.46 -4.94 19.58
C HIS A 81 0.14 -3.51 19.98
N GLN A 82 -1.14 -3.15 20.12
CA GLN A 82 -1.62 -1.80 20.45
C GLN A 82 -1.07 -0.71 19.52
N ILE A 83 -1.05 -0.99 18.22
CA ILE A 83 -0.55 -0.09 17.18
C ILE A 83 -1.66 0.32 16.20
N VAL A 84 -1.48 1.46 15.56
CA VAL A 84 -2.20 1.76 14.32
C VAL A 84 -1.51 1.01 13.18
N LEU A 85 -2.27 0.34 12.33
CA LEU A 85 -1.73 -0.48 11.23
C LEU A 85 -2.42 -0.11 9.91
N ILE A 86 -1.62 0.13 8.86
CA ILE A 86 -2.13 0.30 7.49
C ILE A 86 -1.78 -0.92 6.66
N THR A 87 -2.78 -1.41 5.95
CA THR A 87 -2.72 -2.54 5.01
C THR A 87 -3.21 -2.07 3.63
N SER A 88 -2.86 -2.79 2.56
CA SER A 88 -3.45 -2.72 1.21
C SER A 88 -3.83 -4.13 0.73
N LEU A 89 -5.10 -4.31 0.37
CA LEU A 89 -5.76 -5.59 0.10
C LEU A 89 -6.53 -5.56 -1.23
N PHE A 90 -6.75 -6.73 -1.81
CA PHE A 90 -7.62 -6.90 -2.98
C PHE A 90 -9.07 -7.12 -2.52
N GLU A 91 -9.87 -6.05 -2.53
CA GLU A 91 -11.26 -6.07 -2.08
C GLU A 91 -12.19 -6.61 -3.17
N LYS A 92 -12.99 -7.61 -2.84
CA LYS A 92 -14.19 -8.02 -3.58
C LYS A 92 -15.42 -7.38 -2.93
N ARG A 93 -15.90 -6.28 -3.51
CA ARG A 93 -17.10 -5.58 -2.99
C ARG A 93 -18.39 -6.28 -3.40
N ALA A 94 -18.44 -6.75 -4.64
CA ALA A 94 -19.52 -7.57 -5.20
C ALA A 94 -18.96 -8.42 -6.36
N ALA A 95 -19.76 -9.34 -6.89
CA ALA A 95 -19.38 -10.06 -8.10
C ALA A 95 -19.11 -9.05 -9.24
N GLY A 96 -17.92 -9.13 -9.85
CA GLY A 96 -17.51 -8.21 -10.92
C GLY A 96 -17.09 -6.80 -10.46
N LEU A 97 -17.07 -6.52 -9.15
CA LEU A 97 -16.70 -5.20 -8.62
C LEU A 97 -15.62 -5.34 -7.55
N TYR A 98 -14.41 -4.97 -7.92
CA TYR A 98 -13.21 -5.18 -7.12
C TYR A 98 -12.36 -3.91 -7.03
N HIS A 99 -11.62 -3.74 -5.93
CA HIS A 99 -10.81 -2.56 -5.67
C HIS A 99 -9.47 -2.92 -5.01
N ASN A 100 -8.42 -2.17 -5.33
CA ASN A 100 -7.24 -2.09 -4.49
C ASN A 100 -7.54 -1.15 -3.31
N THR A 101 -7.56 -1.70 -2.10
CA THR A 101 -8.12 -1.03 -0.93
C THR A 101 -7.14 -1.01 0.22
N ALA A 102 -6.82 0.18 0.71
CA ALA A 102 -6.13 0.35 1.97
C ALA A 102 -7.12 0.24 3.13
N VAL A 103 -6.78 -0.54 4.16
CA VAL A 103 -7.55 -0.64 5.40
C VAL A 103 -6.67 -0.20 6.56
N VAL A 104 -7.19 0.72 7.36
CA VAL A 104 -6.52 1.28 8.53
C VAL A 104 -7.16 0.71 9.78
N PHE A 105 -6.36 0.09 10.63
CA PHE A 105 -6.76 -0.43 11.93
C PHE A 105 -6.26 0.50 13.03
N ASP A 106 -7.09 0.76 14.04
CA ASP A 106 -6.67 1.45 15.24
C ASP A 106 -6.11 0.46 16.29
N ARG A 107 -5.57 0.99 17.39
CA ARG A 107 -4.87 0.26 18.44
C ARG A 107 -5.71 -0.79 19.17
N ASP A 108 -7.02 -0.68 19.11
CA ASP A 108 -7.96 -1.65 19.66
C ASP A 108 -8.33 -2.77 18.65
N GLY A 109 -7.78 -2.70 17.44
CA GLY A 109 -8.07 -3.62 16.33
C GLY A 109 -9.29 -3.22 15.49
N SER A 110 -10.01 -2.17 15.83
CA SER A 110 -11.14 -1.70 15.02
C SER A 110 -10.66 -1.16 13.67
N ILE A 111 -11.48 -1.31 12.62
CA ILE A 111 -11.23 -0.63 11.34
C ILE A 111 -11.56 0.85 11.51
N ALA A 112 -10.53 1.69 11.57
CA ALA A 112 -10.66 3.14 11.64
C ALA A 112 -11.21 3.73 10.34
N GLY A 113 -10.87 3.11 9.21
CA GLY A 113 -11.38 3.50 7.90
C GLY A 113 -10.74 2.70 6.77
N LYS A 114 -11.20 2.98 5.55
CA LYS A 114 -10.63 2.40 4.33
C LYS A 114 -10.59 3.44 3.22
N TYR A 115 -9.69 3.23 2.28
CA TYR A 115 -9.52 4.07 1.08
C TYR A 115 -9.33 3.15 -0.12
N ARG A 116 -10.03 3.45 -1.22
CA ARG A 116 -9.92 2.70 -2.48
C ARG A 116 -9.09 3.51 -3.46
N LYS A 117 -8.07 2.88 -4.05
CA LYS A 117 -7.14 3.51 -5.00
C LYS A 117 -7.92 4.24 -6.10
N MET A 118 -7.66 5.53 -6.27
CA MET A 118 -8.44 6.38 -7.19
C MET A 118 -7.83 6.35 -8.60
N HIS A 119 -6.50 6.37 -8.70
CA HIS A 119 -5.78 6.32 -9.96
C HIS A 119 -5.26 4.91 -10.21
N ILE A 120 -5.86 4.22 -11.18
CA ILE A 120 -5.51 2.84 -11.52
C ILE A 120 -4.50 2.85 -12.68
N PRO A 121 -3.26 2.36 -12.48
CA PRO A 121 -2.26 2.31 -13.55
C PRO A 121 -2.64 1.29 -14.61
N ASP A 122 -2.09 1.52 -15.80
CA ASP A 122 -2.19 0.61 -16.94
C ASP A 122 -0.99 0.83 -17.85
N ASP A 123 0.15 0.36 -17.35
CA ASP A 123 1.44 0.39 -18.03
C ASP A 123 1.94 -1.05 -18.18
N PRO A 124 2.92 -1.34 -19.08
CA PRO A 124 3.50 -2.67 -19.18
C PRO A 124 3.93 -3.23 -17.81
N ALA A 125 3.49 -4.45 -17.51
CA ALA A 125 3.65 -5.13 -16.21
C ALA A 125 2.86 -4.54 -15.01
N TYR A 126 2.06 -3.50 -15.22
CA TYR A 126 1.19 -2.85 -14.23
C TYR A 126 -0.26 -2.78 -14.72
N TYR A 127 -0.85 -3.90 -15.14
CA TYR A 127 -2.19 -4.02 -15.75
C TYR A 127 -3.32 -3.96 -14.71
N GLU A 128 -3.29 -2.98 -13.82
CA GLU A 128 -4.22 -2.89 -12.70
C GLU A 128 -5.66 -2.59 -13.13
N LYS A 129 -5.86 -1.91 -14.27
CA LYS A 129 -7.21 -1.62 -14.80
C LYS A 129 -8.02 -2.87 -15.14
N PHE A 130 -7.35 -3.99 -15.39
CA PHE A 130 -8.02 -5.27 -15.56
C PHE A 130 -8.66 -5.76 -14.26
N TYR A 131 -8.01 -5.51 -13.11
CA TYR A 131 -8.41 -6.05 -11.80
C TYR A 131 -9.26 -5.09 -10.97
N PHE A 132 -8.98 -3.79 -11.04
CA PHE A 132 -9.53 -2.82 -10.09
C PHE A 132 -10.40 -1.78 -10.77
N THR A 133 -11.60 -1.62 -10.22
CA THR A 133 -12.43 -0.45 -10.49
C THR A 133 -11.85 0.76 -9.75
N PRO A 134 -11.81 1.96 -10.37
CA PRO A 134 -11.42 3.19 -9.69
C PRO A 134 -12.18 3.39 -8.38
N GLY A 135 -11.51 3.93 -7.38
CA GLY A 135 -12.08 4.22 -6.08
C GLY A 135 -13.27 5.18 -6.17
N ASP A 136 -14.19 5.02 -5.21
CA ASP A 136 -15.45 5.76 -5.15
C ASP A 136 -15.67 6.47 -3.80
N MET A 137 -14.64 6.53 -2.97
CA MET A 137 -14.71 7.08 -1.61
C MET A 137 -14.23 8.54 -1.53
N GLY A 138 -13.67 9.06 -2.61
CA GLY A 138 -13.02 10.37 -2.62
C GLY A 138 -11.71 10.37 -1.83
N PHE A 139 -11.06 11.53 -1.77
CA PHE A 139 -9.88 11.74 -0.95
C PHE A 139 -10.33 12.20 0.43
N GLU A 140 -10.51 11.25 1.36
CA GLU A 140 -10.93 11.51 2.74
C GLU A 140 -9.89 10.97 3.72
N PRO A 141 -9.19 11.82 4.48
CA PRO A 141 -8.26 11.36 5.49
C PRO A 141 -8.95 10.57 6.62
N ILE A 142 -8.28 9.54 7.12
CA ILE A 142 -8.84 8.60 8.10
C ILE A 142 -8.43 9.02 9.52
N GLN A 143 -9.40 9.23 10.39
CA GLN A 143 -9.15 9.55 11.81
C GLN A 143 -8.72 8.29 12.57
N THR A 144 -7.63 8.39 13.32
CA THR A 144 -7.15 7.33 14.25
C THR A 144 -6.83 7.91 15.63
N SER A 145 -6.50 7.06 16.59
CA SER A 145 -5.96 7.46 17.90
C SER A 145 -4.62 8.21 17.82
N LEU A 146 -3.90 8.13 16.70
CA LEU A 146 -2.62 8.80 16.49
C LEU A 146 -2.73 10.13 15.72
N GLY A 147 -3.87 10.40 15.10
CA GLY A 147 -4.07 11.55 14.24
C GLY A 147 -4.80 11.18 12.96
N LYS A 148 -4.97 12.19 12.09
CA LYS A 148 -5.69 12.06 10.82
C LYS A 148 -4.73 11.71 9.68
N LEU A 149 -4.88 10.50 9.13
CA LEU A 149 -3.96 9.92 8.14
C LEU A 149 -4.48 10.13 6.72
N GLY A 150 -3.72 10.80 5.87
CA GLY A 150 -4.00 10.89 4.43
C GLY A 150 -3.43 9.67 3.72
N VAL A 151 -4.26 8.65 3.48
CA VAL A 151 -3.82 7.38 2.87
C VAL A 151 -4.11 7.40 1.37
N LEU A 152 -3.07 7.22 0.57
CA LEU A 152 -3.10 7.18 -0.89
C LEU A 152 -2.35 5.91 -1.32
N ILE A 153 -2.72 5.26 -2.43
CA ILE A 153 -2.14 3.95 -2.77
C ILE A 153 -1.32 4.09 -4.04
N CYS A 154 -0.03 3.74 -3.95
CA CYS A 154 0.90 3.60 -5.06
C CYS A 154 0.71 4.71 -6.09
N TRP A 155 0.15 4.40 -7.26
CA TRP A 155 -0.04 5.31 -8.38
C TRP A 155 -0.72 6.65 -8.07
N ASP A 156 -1.52 6.74 -7.01
CA ASP A 156 -2.05 8.02 -6.51
C ASP A 156 -0.92 9.04 -6.20
N GLN A 157 0.29 8.57 -5.91
CA GLN A 157 1.47 9.39 -5.63
C GLN A 157 1.92 10.27 -6.80
N TRP A 158 1.48 9.99 -8.03
CA TRP A 158 1.86 10.79 -9.20
C TRP A 158 0.93 11.98 -9.43
N TYR A 159 -0.13 12.10 -8.62
CA TYR A 159 -1.17 13.12 -8.75
C TYR A 159 -1.09 14.11 -7.58
N PRO A 160 -0.49 15.29 -7.76
CA PRO A 160 -0.42 16.33 -6.72
C PRO A 160 -1.80 16.71 -6.15
N GLU A 161 -2.86 16.57 -6.96
CA GLU A 161 -4.24 16.79 -6.57
C GLU A 161 -4.67 15.88 -5.42
N ALA A 162 -4.29 14.60 -5.46
CA ALA A 162 -4.63 13.64 -4.42
C ALA A 162 -4.00 14.04 -3.08
N ALA A 163 -2.69 14.35 -3.10
CA ALA A 163 -1.96 14.84 -1.94
C ALA A 163 -2.56 16.14 -1.39
N ARG A 164 -2.86 17.10 -2.28
CA ARG A 164 -3.46 18.39 -1.91
C ARG A 164 -4.85 18.23 -1.30
N LEU A 165 -5.71 17.39 -1.87
CA LEU A 165 -7.07 17.18 -1.38
C LEU A 165 -7.08 16.52 0.01
N MET A 166 -6.17 15.56 0.25
CA MET A 166 -5.96 14.99 1.58
C MET A 166 -5.51 16.07 2.58
N ALA A 167 -4.52 16.89 2.21
CA ALA A 167 -4.00 17.96 3.07
C ALA A 167 -5.06 19.02 3.39
N LEU A 168 -5.84 19.48 2.40
CA LEU A 168 -6.91 20.46 2.58
C LEU A 168 -8.04 19.96 3.49
N LYS A 169 -8.23 18.63 3.58
CA LYS A 169 -9.17 17.99 4.50
C LYS A 169 -8.58 17.67 5.88
N GLY A 170 -7.36 18.16 6.13
CA GLY A 170 -6.71 18.14 7.43
C GLY A 170 -5.89 16.89 7.70
N ALA A 171 -5.47 16.14 6.68
CA ALA A 171 -4.46 15.10 6.88
C ALA A 171 -3.22 15.70 7.58
N GLU A 172 -2.71 14.99 8.58
CA GLU A 172 -1.53 15.41 9.36
C GLU A 172 -0.25 14.74 8.83
N VAL A 173 -0.40 13.71 8.01
CA VAL A 173 0.64 12.94 7.34
C VAL A 173 0.06 12.31 6.08
N LEU A 174 0.86 12.20 5.02
CA LEU A 174 0.51 11.46 3.82
C LEU A 174 1.23 10.11 3.83
N ILE A 175 0.52 9.03 3.51
CA ILE A 175 1.07 7.66 3.47
C ILE A 175 0.80 7.02 2.12
N TYR A 176 1.83 6.40 1.55
CA TYR A 176 1.80 5.67 0.28
C TYR A 176 2.31 4.23 0.45
N PRO A 177 1.42 3.23 0.64
CA PRO A 177 1.73 1.83 0.36
C PRO A 177 1.98 1.68 -1.15
N THR A 178 3.13 1.14 -1.53
CA THR A 178 3.58 1.11 -2.94
C THR A 178 4.09 -0.28 -3.31
N ALA A 179 3.84 -0.69 -4.56
CA ALA A 179 4.56 -1.76 -5.25
C ALA A 179 4.96 -1.23 -6.63
N ILE A 180 6.11 -0.56 -6.69
CA ILE A 180 6.69 -0.01 -7.91
C ILE A 180 8.13 -0.48 -8.05
N GLY A 181 8.58 -0.64 -9.28
CA GLY A 181 9.91 -1.11 -9.62
C GLY A 181 10.15 -0.79 -11.09
N TRP A 182 11.00 -1.56 -11.72
CA TRP A 182 11.29 -1.46 -13.16
C TRP A 182 11.31 -2.87 -13.76
N GLU A 183 11.17 -2.93 -15.08
CA GLU A 183 11.39 -4.19 -15.78
C GLU A 183 12.88 -4.55 -15.61
N SER A 184 13.16 -5.80 -15.26
CA SER A 184 14.50 -6.17 -14.79
C SER A 184 15.62 -5.99 -15.84
N SER A 185 15.27 -5.96 -17.13
CA SER A 185 16.16 -5.69 -18.26
C SER A 185 16.22 -4.22 -18.70
N ASP A 186 15.49 -3.30 -18.06
CA ASP A 186 15.61 -1.86 -18.30
C ASP A 186 17.06 -1.38 -18.14
N THR A 187 17.43 -0.32 -18.87
CA THR A 187 18.77 0.27 -18.77
C THR A 187 18.98 0.95 -17.42
N ASP A 188 20.23 1.05 -16.96
CA ASP A 188 20.53 1.71 -15.68
C ASP A 188 20.12 3.19 -15.67
N ASP A 189 20.15 3.86 -16.83
CA ASP A 189 19.67 5.24 -16.99
C ASP A 189 18.16 5.33 -16.77
N GLU A 190 17.39 4.39 -17.32
CA GLU A 190 15.94 4.33 -17.18
C GLU A 190 15.54 4.00 -15.74
N LYS A 191 16.19 3.00 -15.12
CA LYS A 191 16.03 2.68 -13.69
C LYS A 191 16.28 3.89 -12.80
N SER A 192 17.36 4.63 -13.10
CA SER A 192 17.69 5.86 -12.38
C SER A 192 16.65 6.96 -12.60
N CYS A 193 16.13 7.10 -13.81
CA CYS A 193 15.08 8.07 -14.14
C CYS A 193 13.81 7.79 -13.32
N GLN A 194 13.32 6.54 -13.34
CA GLN A 194 12.12 6.12 -12.63
C GLN A 194 12.26 6.29 -11.11
N LEU A 195 13.38 5.84 -10.53
CA LEU A 195 13.66 6.01 -9.10
C LEU A 195 13.67 7.48 -8.69
N ASN A 196 14.35 8.34 -9.47
CA ASN A 196 14.41 9.76 -9.17
C ASN A 196 13.04 10.42 -9.29
N ALA A 197 12.26 10.08 -10.31
CA ALA A 197 10.90 10.58 -10.47
C ALA A 197 10.01 10.20 -9.27
N TRP A 198 10.13 8.97 -8.78
CA TRP A 198 9.46 8.49 -7.58
C TRP A 198 9.82 9.39 -6.39
N ILE A 199 11.11 9.44 -6.02
CA ILE A 199 11.62 10.23 -4.88
C ILE A 199 11.16 11.70 -4.96
N ILE A 200 11.32 12.34 -6.13
CA ILE A 200 10.97 13.75 -6.33
C ILE A 200 9.49 14.00 -6.07
N SER A 201 8.60 13.11 -6.54
CA SER A 201 7.15 13.26 -6.36
C SER A 201 6.77 13.26 -4.89
N GLN A 202 7.37 12.36 -4.09
CA GLN A 202 7.10 12.29 -2.65
C GLN A 202 7.61 13.52 -1.90
N GLN A 203 8.83 13.97 -2.24
CA GLN A 203 9.40 15.18 -1.67
C GLN A 203 8.57 16.42 -2.02
N ALA A 204 8.10 16.51 -3.27
CA ALA A 204 7.25 17.61 -3.72
C ALA A 204 5.92 17.65 -2.93
N HIS A 205 5.29 16.50 -2.70
CA HIS A 205 4.06 16.43 -1.89
C HIS A 205 4.28 16.87 -0.45
N ALA A 206 5.42 16.50 0.15
CA ALA A 206 5.78 16.92 1.49
C ALA A 206 5.95 18.44 1.57
N VAL A 207 6.78 19.00 0.68
CA VAL A 207 7.10 20.43 0.63
C VAL A 207 5.86 21.27 0.31
N ALA A 208 5.09 20.90 -0.71
CA ALA A 208 3.97 21.70 -1.19
C ALA A 208 2.80 21.76 -0.21
N ASN A 209 2.65 20.74 0.64
CA ASN A 209 1.56 20.65 1.62
C ASN A 209 2.01 20.93 3.07
N GLY A 210 3.32 21.02 3.33
CA GLY A 210 3.85 21.21 4.68
C GLY A 210 3.57 20.03 5.60
N LEU A 211 3.50 18.81 5.06
CA LEU A 211 3.18 17.58 5.80
C LEU A 211 4.33 16.56 5.70
N PRO A 212 4.55 15.73 6.72
CA PRO A 212 5.35 14.52 6.57
C PRO A 212 4.75 13.61 5.50
N VAL A 213 5.61 12.96 4.72
CA VAL A 213 5.25 11.92 3.75
C VAL A 213 5.95 10.63 4.15
N ILE A 214 5.19 9.53 4.13
CA ILE A 214 5.67 8.18 4.43
C ILE A 214 5.38 7.31 3.21
N SER A 215 6.40 6.69 2.64
CA SER A 215 6.23 5.72 1.55
C SER A 215 6.89 4.41 1.93
N VAL A 216 6.21 3.30 1.65
CA VAL A 216 6.72 1.94 1.87
C VAL A 216 6.54 1.14 0.60
N ASN A 217 7.66 0.79 -0.03
CA ASN A 217 7.67 0.02 -1.26
C ASN A 217 7.91 -1.46 -1.00
N ARG A 218 7.52 -2.29 -1.97
CA ARG A 218 7.96 -3.68 -2.10
C ARG A 218 9.46 -3.76 -2.40
N VAL A 219 10.07 -4.94 -2.20
CA VAL A 219 11.41 -5.24 -2.69
C VAL A 219 11.49 -6.63 -3.30
N GLY A 220 12.53 -6.85 -4.11
CA GLY A 220 12.89 -8.16 -4.63
C GLY A 220 12.39 -8.36 -6.05
N HIS A 221 12.87 -9.44 -6.68
CA HIS A 221 12.48 -9.80 -8.03
C HIS A 221 11.27 -10.72 -8.03
N GLU A 222 10.26 -10.37 -8.80
CA GLU A 222 9.10 -11.23 -9.05
C GLU A 222 9.00 -11.49 -10.57
N PRO A 223 9.13 -12.75 -11.02
CA PRO A 223 9.15 -13.07 -12.44
C PRO A 223 7.78 -12.82 -13.07
N ASP A 224 7.79 -12.44 -14.35
CA ASP A 224 6.58 -12.29 -15.16
C ASP A 224 5.98 -13.68 -15.47
N PRO A 225 4.76 -13.97 -15.00
CA PRO A 225 4.11 -15.26 -15.23
C PRO A 225 3.85 -15.59 -16.71
N SER A 226 3.78 -14.57 -17.59
CA SER A 226 3.57 -14.76 -19.02
C SER A 226 4.87 -15.05 -19.80
N GLY A 227 6.02 -14.75 -19.19
CA GLY A 227 7.33 -14.84 -19.83
C GLY A 227 7.56 -13.83 -20.96
N GLN A 228 6.74 -12.79 -21.09
CA GLN A 228 6.93 -11.73 -22.08
C GLN A 228 8.08 -10.78 -21.69
N THR A 229 8.27 -10.58 -20.39
CA THR A 229 9.38 -9.84 -19.78
C THR A 229 10.16 -10.73 -18.81
N ASN A 230 11.24 -10.22 -18.23
CA ASN A 230 11.95 -10.92 -17.16
C ASN A 230 11.29 -10.69 -15.78
N GLY A 231 10.19 -9.94 -15.72
CA GLY A 231 9.52 -9.56 -14.48
C GLY A 231 10.04 -8.27 -13.87
N ILE A 232 9.45 -7.91 -12.73
CA ILE A 232 9.71 -6.65 -12.04
C ILE A 232 10.76 -6.84 -10.95
N LEU A 233 11.72 -5.92 -10.90
CA LEU A 233 12.57 -5.73 -9.74
C LEU A 233 12.04 -4.53 -8.93
N PHE A 234 11.47 -4.80 -7.76
CA PHE A 234 10.95 -3.81 -6.82
C PHE A 234 12.05 -3.26 -5.90
#